data_AF-A0A6I1FIE5-F1
#
_entry.id   AF-A0A6I1FIE5-F1
#
_cell.length_a   1.000
_cell.length_b   1.000
_cell.length_c   1.000
_cell.angle_alpha   90.00
_cell.angle_beta   90.00
_cell.angle_gamma   90.00
#
_symmetry.space_group_name_H-M   'P 1'
#
loop_
_entity.id
_entity.type
_entity.pdbx_description
1 polymer ?
#
loop_
_entity_poly.entity_id
_entity_poly.type
_entity_poly.pdbx_seq_one_letter_code
_entity_poly.pdbx_strand_id
1 'polypeptide(L)'
;MKVPNNIAGRGLTDREMLQLCLELEKGRCRSISSTILETTHQELRDIYQDCLNNASKNQYEIYSIMGQKGWYKTELAMPEQINQVQELMQNNLHPDNQF
;
A
#
# COMPACT_ATOMS: atom_id res chain seq x y z
N MET A 1 9.57 -31.75 13.69
CA MET A 1 9.54 -31.51 12.22
C MET A 1 10.12 -30.11 11.98
N LYS A 2 11.38 -30.00 11.56
CA LYS A 2 11.98 -28.70 11.18
C LYS A 2 11.46 -28.37 9.79
N VAL A 3 10.77 -27.24 9.65
CA VAL A 3 10.42 -26.70 8.33
C VAL A 3 11.74 -26.34 7.64
N PRO A 4 12.08 -26.93 6.47
CA PRO A 4 13.36 -26.65 5.84
C PRO A 4 13.40 -25.18 5.42
N ASN A 5 14.41 -24.46 5.93
CA ASN A 5 14.71 -23.09 5.51
C ASN A 5 15.32 -23.15 4.10
N ASN A 6 14.49 -22.89 3.10
CA ASN A 6 14.82 -22.80 1.68
C ASN A 6 15.74 -21.61 1.31
N ILE A 7 16.14 -20.78 2.29
CA ILE A 7 17.09 -19.67 2.11
C ILE A 7 18.55 -20.15 1.99
N ALA A 8 18.88 -21.37 2.45
CA ALA A 8 20.27 -21.83 2.51
C ALA A 8 20.90 -22.22 1.14
N GLY A 9 20.19 -22.11 0.02
CA GLY A 9 20.71 -22.60 -1.28
C GLY A 9 20.21 -21.92 -2.55
N ARG A 10 19.18 -21.06 -2.50
CA ARG A 10 18.81 -20.20 -3.62
C ARG A 10 18.58 -18.78 -3.11
N GLY A 11 19.14 -17.78 -3.80
CA GLY A 11 18.80 -16.39 -3.54
C GLY A 11 17.32 -16.12 -3.78
N LEU A 12 16.83 -14.96 -3.34
CA LEU A 12 15.48 -14.51 -3.68
C LEU A 12 15.35 -14.36 -5.19
N THR A 13 14.25 -14.84 -5.74
CA THR A 13 13.87 -14.53 -7.13
C THR A 13 13.49 -13.06 -7.25
N ASP A 14 13.55 -12.50 -8.46
CA ASP A 14 13.11 -11.12 -8.74
C ASP A 14 11.68 -10.85 -8.23
N ARG A 15 10.79 -11.85 -8.35
CA ARG A 15 9.42 -11.74 -7.86
C ARG A 15 9.39 -11.64 -6.33
N GLU A 16 10.13 -12.49 -5.64
CA GLU A 16 10.20 -12.48 -4.17
C GLU A 16 10.88 -11.19 -3.67
N MET A 17 11.91 -10.71 -4.35
CA MET A 17 12.56 -9.42 -4.03
C MET A 17 11.61 -8.25 -4.22
N LEU A 18 10.95 -8.12 -5.37
CA LEU A 18 10.01 -7.03 -5.61
C LEU A 18 8.80 -7.10 -4.69
N GLN A 19 8.31 -8.31 -4.36
CA GLN A 19 7.25 -8.47 -3.36
C GLN A 19 7.71 -7.98 -1.98
N LEU A 20 8.93 -8.29 -1.56
CA LEU A 20 9.50 -7.79 -0.31
C LEU A 20 9.62 -6.26 -0.34
N CYS A 21 10.18 -5.69 -1.41
CA CYS A 21 10.29 -4.23 -1.57
C CYS A 21 8.91 -3.55 -1.55
N LEU A 22 7.90 -4.14 -2.20
CA LEU A 22 6.53 -3.63 -2.20
C LEU A 22 5.96 -3.56 -0.78
N GLU A 23 6.12 -4.62 0.02
CA GLU A 23 5.63 -4.64 1.40
C GLU A 23 6.42 -3.68 2.31
N LEU A 24 7.73 -3.53 2.09
CA LEU A 24 8.54 -2.55 2.80
C LEU A 24 8.07 -1.12 2.51
N GLU A 25 7.81 -0.75 1.26
CA GLU A 25 7.34 0.59 0.92
C GLU A 25 5.92 0.85 1.46
N LYS A 26 5.03 -0.15 1.46
CA LYS A 26 3.72 -0.06 2.16
C LYS A 26 3.91 0.20 3.66
N GLY A 27 4.84 -0.51 4.30
CA GLY A 27 5.18 -0.32 5.71
C GLY A 27 5.73 1.08 5.98
N ARG A 28 6.63 1.58 5.13
CA ARG A 28 7.16 2.95 5.21
C ARG A 28 6.06 4.00 5.10
N CYS A 29 5.16 3.87 4.12
CA CYS A 29 4.04 4.79 3.97
C CYS A 29 3.18 4.84 5.25
N ARG A 30 2.81 3.69 5.82
CA ARG A 30 2.03 3.63 7.07
C ARG A 30 2.76 4.28 8.24
N SER A 31 4.04 3.95 8.42
CA SER A 31 4.85 4.47 9.52
C SER A 31 5.01 5.99 9.41
N ILE A 32 5.40 6.51 8.24
CA ILE A 32 5.63 7.94 8.04
C ILE A 32 4.33 8.71 8.23
N SER A 33 3.21 8.22 7.69
CA SER A 33 1.90 8.86 7.89
C SER A 33 1.55 8.98 9.38
N SER A 34 1.78 7.93 10.18
CA SER A 34 1.57 8.02 11.64
C SER A 34 2.48 9.07 12.28
N THR A 35 3.76 9.09 11.90
CA THR A 35 4.73 10.05 12.44
C THR A 35 4.37 11.51 12.10
N ILE A 36 3.86 11.80 10.89
CA ILE A 36 3.41 13.14 10.49
C ILE A 36 2.27 13.66 11.37
N LEU A 37 1.38 12.78 11.85
CA LEU A 37 0.27 13.15 12.72
C LEU A 37 0.74 13.53 14.14
N GLU A 38 1.84 12.95 14.59
CA GLU A 38 2.40 13.16 15.93
C GLU A 38 3.53 14.22 15.95
N THR A 39 4.03 14.64 14.79
CA THR A 39 5.11 15.62 14.68
C THR A 39 4.59 17.04 14.79
N THR A 40 5.05 17.77 15.82
CA THR A 40 4.67 19.16 16.08
C THR A 40 5.60 20.19 15.42
N HIS A 41 6.83 19.80 15.06
CA HIS A 41 7.81 20.67 14.43
C HIS A 41 7.57 20.77 12.92
N GLN A 42 7.25 21.96 12.42
CA GLN A 42 6.81 22.17 11.04
C GLN A 42 7.86 21.68 10.01
N GLU A 43 9.12 22.08 10.13
CA GLU A 43 10.15 21.68 9.15
C GLU A 43 10.37 20.16 9.13
N LEU A 44 10.22 19.49 10.28
CA LEU A 44 10.35 18.04 10.36
C LEU A 44 9.14 17.36 9.72
N ARG A 45 7.96 17.98 9.85
CA ARG A 45 6.74 17.54 9.19
C ARG A 45 6.88 17.61 7.67
N ASP A 46 7.47 18.68 7.15
CA ASP A 46 7.72 18.86 5.72
C ASP A 46 8.70 17.80 5.19
N ILE A 47 9.78 17.50 5.94
CA ILE A 47 10.71 16.42 5.62
C ILE A 47 10.01 15.06 5.57
N TYR A 48 9.13 14.77 6.53
CA TYR A 48 8.36 13.52 6.51
C TYR A 48 7.38 13.47 5.35
N GLN A 49 6.78 14.59 4.96
CA GLN A 49 5.90 14.65 3.80
C GLN A 49 6.64 14.30 2.51
N ASP A 50 7.86 14.80 2.33
CA ASP A 50 8.72 14.43 1.21
C ASP A 50 9.11 12.95 1.24
N CYS A 51 9.42 12.41 2.43
CA CYS A 51 9.67 10.99 2.61
C CYS A 51 8.45 10.13 2.22
N LEU A 52 7.24 10.55 2.60
CA LEU A 52 6.00 9.87 2.26
C LEU A 52 5.75 9.89 0.76
N ASN A 53 5.96 11.04 0.11
CA ASN A 53 5.81 11.19 -1.34
C ASN A 53 6.77 10.23 -2.09
N ASN A 54 8.02 10.16 -1.64
CA ASN A 54 9.02 9.26 -2.22
C ASN A 54 8.66 7.79 -2.02
N ALA A 55 8.29 7.38 -0.81
CA ALA A 55 7.89 6.00 -0.52
C ALA A 55 6.65 5.58 -1.33
N SER A 56 5.66 6.48 -1.44
CA SER A 56 4.44 6.24 -2.23
C SER A 56 4.75 6.08 -3.72
N LYS A 57 5.64 6.92 -4.26
CA LYS A 57 6.08 6.81 -5.65
C LYS A 57 6.81 5.48 -5.90
N ASN A 58 7.78 5.12 -5.06
CA ASN A 58 8.49 3.84 -5.16
C ASN A 58 7.52 2.64 -5.11
N GLN A 59 6.58 2.67 -4.16
CA GLN A 59 5.56 1.65 -4.01
C GLN A 59 4.76 1.48 -5.32
N TYR A 60 4.32 2.58 -5.92
CA TYR A 60 3.54 2.58 -7.15
C TYR A 60 4.34 2.06 -8.36
N GLU A 61 5.62 2.43 -8.47
CA GLU A 61 6.50 1.93 -9.52
C GLU A 61 6.72 0.41 -9.41
N ILE A 62 7.01 -0.09 -8.21
CA ILE A 62 7.17 -1.54 -7.94
C ILE A 62 5.86 -2.27 -8.26
N TYR A 63 4.73 -1.74 -7.78
CA TYR A 63 3.41 -2.32 -8.06
C TYR A 63 3.13 -2.41 -9.56
N SER A 64 3.44 -1.35 -10.30
CA SER A 64 3.26 -1.30 -11.75
C SER A 64 4.14 -2.32 -12.47
N ILE A 65 5.42 -2.44 -12.09
CA ILE A 65 6.35 -3.44 -12.64
C ILE A 65 5.83 -4.86 -12.36
N MET A 66 5.39 -5.13 -11.13
CA MET A 66 4.86 -6.45 -10.77
C MET A 66 3.56 -6.76 -11.51
N GLY A 67 2.71 -5.76 -11.76
CA GLY A 67 1.51 -5.89 -12.59
C GLY A 67 1.84 -6.22 -14.05
N GLN A 68 2.76 -5.47 -14.67
CA GLN A 68 3.23 -5.71 -16.05
C GLN A 68 3.82 -7.11 -16.23
N LYS A 69 4.51 -7.63 -15.20
CA LYS A 69 5.07 -8.99 -15.20
C LYS A 69 4.06 -10.09 -14.83
N GLY A 70 2.81 -9.74 -14.54
CA GLY A 70 1.77 -10.68 -14.11
C GLY A 70 2.00 -11.30 -12.73
N TRP A 71 2.87 -10.69 -11.92
CA TRP A 71 3.24 -11.17 -10.58
C TRP A 71 2.30 -10.66 -9.49
N TYR A 72 1.58 -9.57 -9.78
CA TYR A 72 0.56 -8.99 -8.93
C TYR A 72 -0.78 -9.04 -9.67
N LYS A 73 -1.69 -9.90 -9.20
CA LYS A 73 -3.04 -10.02 -9.78
C LYS A 73 -4.00 -9.18 -8.94
N THR A 74 -4.61 -8.19 -9.57
CA THR A 74 -5.79 -7.51 -9.05
C THR A 74 -6.99 -7.87 -9.90
N GLU A 75 -8.13 -8.05 -9.26
CA GLU A 75 -9.41 -8.14 -9.96
C GLU A 75 -9.83 -6.72 -10.35
N LEU A 76 -10.16 -6.52 -11.62
CA LEU A 76 -10.79 -5.27 -12.05
C LEU A 76 -12.18 -5.22 -11.44
N ALA A 77 -12.49 -4.14 -10.72
CA ALA A 77 -13.83 -3.92 -10.20
C ALA A 77 -14.79 -3.72 -11.39
N MET A 78 -15.91 -4.44 -11.37
CA MET A 78 -17.01 -4.22 -12.31
C MET A 78 -17.71 -2.89 -11.97
N PRO A 79 -18.30 -2.20 -12.95
CA PRO A 79 -19.04 -0.96 -12.70
C PRO A 79 -20.10 -1.09 -11.59
N GLU A 80 -20.79 -2.23 -11.53
CA GLU A 80 -21.76 -2.55 -10.48
C GLU A 80 -21.15 -2.51 -9.07
N GLN A 81 -19.92 -3.04 -8.91
CA GLN A 81 -19.22 -3.05 -7.63
C GLN A 81 -18.78 -1.64 -7.23
N ILE A 82 -18.44 -0.79 -8.20
CA ILE A 82 -18.12 0.62 -7.96
C ILE A 82 -19.36 1.36 -7.48
N ASN A 83 -20.50 1.19 -8.16
CA ASN A 83 -21.78 1.79 -7.79
C ASN A 83 -22.21 1.37 -6.38
N GLN A 84 -22.11 0.07 -6.06
CA GLN A 84 -22.43 -0.46 -4.74
C GLN A 84 -21.60 0.19 -3.62
N VAL A 85 -20.29 0.38 -3.83
CA VAL A 85 -19.43 1.05 -2.85
C VAL A 85 -19.79 2.54 -2.72
N GLN A 86 -20.11 3.22 -3.82
CA GLN A 86 -20.54 4.62 -3.78
C GLN A 86 -21.82 4.80 -2.95
N GLU A 87 -22.84 3.95 -3.16
CA GLU A 87 -24.08 3.97 -2.37
C GLU A 87 -23.80 3.72 -0.88
N LEU A 88 -22.96 2.73 -0.56
CA LEU A 88 -22.56 2.45 0.82
C LEU A 88 -21.87 3.67 1.46
N MET A 89 -20.98 4.35 0.75
CA MET A 89 -20.32 5.54 1.27
C MET A 89 -21.31 6.69 1.50
N GLN A 90 -22.23 6.95 0.57
CA GLN A 90 -23.24 8.00 0.72
C GLN A 90 -24.14 7.75 1.93
N ASN A 91 -24.59 6.50 2.14
CA ASN A 91 -25.43 6.12 3.27
C ASN A 91 -24.69 6.22 4.62
N ASN A 92 -23.38 5.93 4.65
CA ASN A 92 -22.59 5.99 5.88
C ASN A 92 -22.06 7.40 6.21
N LEU A 93 -22.09 8.35 5.27
CA LEU A 93 -21.71 9.75 5.53
C LEU A 93 -22.88 10.64 5.98
N HIS A 94 -24.13 10.18 5.84
CA HIS A 94 -25.33 10.92 6.22
C HIS A 94 -26.31 10.07 7.04
N PRO A 95 -25.95 9.66 8.27
CA PRO A 95 -26.83 8.87 9.13
C PRO A 95 -28.12 9.62 9.55
N ASP A 96 -28.11 10.95 9.51
CA ASP A 96 -29.23 11.78 9.98
C ASP A 96 -30.39 11.94 8.98
N ASN A 97 -30.22 11.50 7.73
CA ASN A 97 -31.27 11.58 6.69
C ASN A 97 -32.22 10.36 6.67
N GLN A 98 -32.18 9.49 7.69
CA GLN A 98 -33.04 8.31 7.81
C GLN A 98 -34.22 8.48 8.80
N PHE A 99 -34.59 9.71 9.16
CA PHE A 99 -35.80 10.01 9.94
C PHE A 99 -36.70 11.04 9.25
#